data_AF-X1CD40-F1
#
_entry.id   AF-X1CD40-F1
#
_cell.length_a   1.000
_cell.length_b   1.000
_cell.length_c   1.000
_cell.angle_alpha   90.00
_cell.angle_beta   90.00
_cell.angle_gamma   90.00
#
_symmetry.space_group_name_H-M   'P 1'
#
loop_
_entity.id
_entity.type
_entity.pdbx_description
1 polymer ?
#
loop_
_entity_poly.entity_id
_entity_poly.type
_entity_poly.pdbx_seq_one_letter_code
_entity_poly.pdbx_strand_id
1 'polypeptide(L)'
;FGTGDLFRTGTAAGPGTIKQQQKMGQAQVNPMGLTQFSPFRIIQGAQGSLGVVTWATLKLELFPSTQKVYHFQSDNIQDLLDLQYELLKYRLCDELFILNNLNLACLLKQNPQEISELVGNLKRWNLIYILSGRGPLAKDKISYLEGDIDEIKAEGRIQA
;
A
#
# COMPACT_ATOMS: atom_id res chain seq x y z
N PHE A 1 -23.44 -10.04 18.28
CA PHE A 1 -22.37 -9.37 19.04
C PHE A 1 -22.96 -8.79 20.32
N GLY A 2 -22.21 -8.70 21.42
CA GLY A 2 -22.68 -8.07 22.67
C GLY A 2 -23.02 -9.02 23.83
N THR A 3 -23.06 -10.34 23.59
CA THR A 3 -23.25 -11.35 24.65
C THR A 3 -21.94 -11.82 25.29
N GLY A 4 -20.79 -11.43 24.73
CA GLY A 4 -19.47 -11.92 25.14
C GLY A 4 -19.08 -13.27 24.50
N ASP A 5 -19.97 -13.87 23.72
CA ASP A 5 -19.71 -15.15 23.06
C ASP A 5 -18.66 -15.03 21.95
N LEU A 6 -17.86 -16.08 21.81
CA LEU A 6 -16.89 -16.20 20.72
C LEU A 6 -17.63 -16.30 19.38
N PHE A 7 -17.44 -15.28 18.54
CA PHE A 7 -18.03 -15.22 17.21
C PHE A 7 -16.94 -15.34 16.12
N ARG A 8 -17.15 -16.23 15.15
CA ARG A 8 -16.22 -16.46 14.03
C ARG A 8 -16.71 -15.75 12.78
N THR A 9 -15.81 -15.06 12.10
CA THR A 9 -16.16 -14.10 11.04
C THR A 9 -15.97 -14.60 9.61
N GLY A 10 -15.48 -15.82 9.41
CA GLY A 10 -15.25 -16.42 8.10
C GLY A 10 -14.63 -17.82 8.15
N THR A 11 -14.43 -18.43 6.99
CA THR A 11 -13.85 -19.78 6.86
C THR A 11 -12.39 -19.85 7.31
N ALA A 12 -11.65 -18.74 7.26
CA ALA A 12 -10.31 -18.65 7.85
C ALA A 12 -10.30 -18.77 9.39
N ALA A 13 -11.42 -18.51 10.05
CA ALA A 13 -11.56 -18.61 11.51
C ALA A 13 -12.38 -19.84 11.91
N GLY A 14 -12.16 -20.98 11.26
CA GLY A 14 -12.95 -22.21 11.46
C GLY A 14 -13.07 -22.69 12.92
N PRO A 15 -13.96 -23.65 13.21
CA PRO A 15 -14.03 -24.28 14.53
C PRO A 15 -12.76 -25.06 14.86
N GLY A 16 -12.51 -25.29 16.15
CA GLY A 16 -11.34 -26.03 16.64
C GLY A 16 -10.02 -25.27 16.57
N THR A 17 -8.92 -25.99 16.78
CA THR A 17 -7.55 -25.46 16.72
C THR A 17 -7.04 -25.35 15.28
N ILE A 18 -6.03 -24.51 15.04
CA ILE A 18 -5.39 -24.36 13.72
C ILE A 18 -4.92 -25.72 13.17
N LYS A 19 -4.28 -26.55 14.02
CA LYS A 19 -3.80 -27.88 13.62
C LYS A 19 -4.94 -28.82 13.17
N GLN A 20 -6.11 -28.75 13.79
CA GLN A 20 -7.27 -29.56 13.39
C GLN A 20 -7.82 -29.09 12.04
N GLN A 21 -7.93 -27.78 11.83
CA GLN A 21 -8.39 -27.22 10.57
C GLN A 21 -7.43 -27.56 9.41
N GLN A 22 -6.11 -27.49 9.65
CA GLN A 22 -5.10 -27.89 8.67
C GLN A 22 -5.19 -29.38 8.31
N LYS A 23 -5.44 -30.27 9.29
CA LYS A 23 -5.68 -31.70 9.03
C LYS A 23 -6.92 -31.94 8.15
N MET A 24 -7.90 -31.04 8.19
CA MET A 24 -9.09 -31.06 7.35
C MET A 24 -8.89 -30.35 5.99
N GLY A 25 -7.66 -29.95 5.67
CA GLY A 25 -7.32 -29.31 4.39
C GLY A 25 -7.61 -27.80 4.32
N GLN A 26 -7.95 -27.15 5.44
CA GLN A 26 -8.15 -25.70 5.46
C GLN A 26 -6.80 -24.96 5.55
N ALA A 27 -6.63 -23.94 4.71
CA ALA A 27 -5.42 -23.12 4.64
C ALA A 27 -5.55 -21.73 5.31
N GLN A 28 -6.71 -21.43 5.92
CA GLN A 28 -7.01 -20.15 6.57
C GLN A 28 -6.86 -18.92 5.65
N VAL A 29 -6.95 -19.08 4.33
CA VAL A 29 -6.73 -17.99 3.36
C VAL A 29 -8.01 -17.23 2.97
N ASN A 30 -9.18 -17.83 3.16
CA ASN A 30 -10.44 -17.26 2.68
C ASN A 30 -11.18 -16.54 3.81
N PRO A 31 -11.34 -15.20 3.75
CA PRO A 31 -12.08 -14.46 4.77
C PRO A 31 -13.60 -14.64 4.65
N MET A 32 -14.10 -15.19 3.55
CA MET A 32 -15.54 -15.33 3.29
C MET A 32 -16.17 -16.40 4.18
N GLY A 33 -17.43 -16.16 4.58
CA GLY A 33 -18.26 -17.15 5.30
C GLY A 33 -18.86 -18.20 4.36
N LEU A 34 -19.57 -19.18 4.94
CA LEU A 34 -20.24 -20.25 4.19
C LEU A 34 -21.42 -19.77 3.32
N THR A 35 -21.84 -18.52 3.48
CA THR A 35 -22.98 -17.91 2.76
C THR A 35 -22.57 -16.61 2.06
N GLN A 36 -23.51 -15.94 1.40
CA GLN A 36 -23.29 -14.62 0.78
C GLN A 36 -22.93 -13.52 1.80
N PHE A 37 -23.08 -13.81 3.09
CA PHE A 37 -22.77 -12.89 4.18
C PHE A 37 -21.29 -12.99 4.60
N SER A 38 -20.65 -11.83 4.78
CA SER A 38 -19.26 -11.70 5.20
C SER A 38 -19.17 -10.99 6.56
N PRO A 39 -19.28 -11.71 7.69
CA PRO A 39 -19.35 -11.08 9.00
C PRO A 39 -18.14 -10.22 9.36
N PHE A 40 -16.95 -10.53 8.83
CA PHE A 40 -15.75 -9.71 9.06
C PHE A 40 -15.93 -8.26 8.61
N ARG A 41 -16.77 -7.98 7.60
CA ARG A 41 -17.05 -6.63 7.11
C ARG A 41 -17.84 -5.77 8.10
N ILE A 42 -18.62 -6.38 8.99
CA ILE A 42 -19.32 -5.64 10.06
C ILE A 42 -18.33 -5.16 11.12
N ILE A 43 -17.35 -6.02 11.45
CA ILE A 43 -16.35 -5.70 12.49
C ILE A 43 -15.27 -4.77 11.95
N GLN A 44 -14.94 -4.87 10.66
CA GLN A 44 -13.98 -3.99 10.02
C GLN A 44 -14.50 -2.55 10.05
N GLY A 45 -13.77 -1.66 10.73
CA GLY A 45 -14.16 -0.24 10.89
C GLY A 45 -15.11 0.03 12.05
N ALA A 46 -15.49 -0.96 12.85
CA ALA A 46 -16.38 -0.78 14.00
C ALA A 46 -15.76 0.02 15.16
N GLN A 47 -14.45 0.27 15.15
CA GLN A 47 -13.74 1.07 16.16
C GLN A 47 -14.06 0.66 17.61
N GLY A 48 -14.21 -0.65 17.87
CA GLY A 48 -14.49 -1.20 19.20
C GLY A 48 -15.96 -1.17 19.65
N SER A 49 -16.87 -0.58 18.87
CA SER A 49 -18.29 -0.47 19.23
C SER A 49 -19.08 -1.77 19.13
N LEU A 50 -18.63 -2.73 18.30
CA LEU A 50 -19.36 -3.97 18.01
C LEU A 50 -18.70 -5.22 18.62
N GLY A 51 -17.49 -5.13 19.15
CA GLY A 51 -16.83 -6.28 19.76
C GLY A 51 -15.32 -6.15 19.84
N VAL A 52 -14.72 -7.15 20.48
CA VAL A 52 -13.27 -7.27 20.67
C VAL A 52 -12.73 -8.35 19.74
N VAL A 53 -11.80 -7.98 18.85
CA VAL A 53 -11.10 -8.94 17.97
C VAL A 53 -9.95 -9.55 18.76
N THR A 54 -10.06 -10.84 19.09
CA THR A 54 -9.05 -11.57 19.87
C THR A 54 -8.06 -12.36 19.02
N TRP A 55 -8.41 -12.63 17.75
CA TRP A 55 -7.58 -13.37 16.81
C TRP A 55 -7.92 -12.99 15.36
N ALA A 56 -6.91 -13.00 14.49
CA ALA A 56 -7.07 -12.77 13.06
C ALA A 56 -6.06 -13.59 12.24
N THR A 57 -6.41 -13.90 10.99
CA THR A 57 -5.44 -14.35 9.98
C THR A 57 -5.11 -13.19 9.07
N LEU A 58 -3.82 -13.00 8.79
CA LEU A 58 -3.32 -11.95 7.92
C LEU A 58 -2.61 -12.58 6.72
N LYS A 59 -2.96 -12.12 5.52
CA LYS A 59 -2.18 -12.45 4.33
C LYS A 59 -0.95 -11.55 4.31
N LEU A 60 0.22 -12.16 4.28
CA LEU A 60 1.50 -11.47 4.18
C LEU A 60 2.04 -11.56 2.75
N GLU A 61 2.83 -10.58 2.36
CA GLU A 61 3.63 -10.60 1.13
C GLU A 61 5.11 -10.78 1.48
N LEU A 62 5.91 -11.22 0.50
CA LEU A 62 7.35 -11.26 0.68
C LEU A 62 7.90 -9.85 0.90
N PHE A 63 8.87 -9.74 1.81
CA PHE A 63 9.60 -8.50 1.99
C PHE A 63 10.32 -8.13 0.68
N PRO A 64 10.25 -6.86 0.23
CA PRO A 64 10.92 -6.45 -1.00
C PRO A 64 12.43 -6.55 -0.84
N SER A 65 13.06 -7.34 -1.72
CA SER A 65 14.51 -7.53 -1.73
C SER A 65 15.26 -6.35 -2.34
N THR A 66 14.56 -5.53 -3.14
CA THR A 66 15.07 -4.27 -3.68
C THR A 66 13.94 -3.28 -3.85
N GLN A 67 14.22 -2.01 -3.58
CA GLN A 67 13.30 -0.90 -3.77
C GLN A 67 14.04 0.26 -4.44
N LYS A 68 13.39 0.91 -5.39
CA LYS A 68 13.87 2.16 -6.00
C LYS A 68 12.86 3.26 -5.76
N VAL A 69 13.35 4.38 -5.24
CA VAL A 69 12.55 5.58 -4.96
C VAL A 69 12.79 6.59 -6.06
N TYR A 70 11.72 7.13 -6.62
CA TYR A 70 11.76 8.17 -7.64
C TYR A 70 11.09 9.43 -7.11
N HIS A 71 11.62 10.58 -7.51
CA HIS A 71 11.16 11.88 -7.05
C HIS A 71 11.00 12.82 -8.23
N PHE A 72 9.78 13.30 -8.42
CA PHE A 72 9.42 14.30 -9.42
C PHE A 72 8.94 15.57 -8.73
N GLN A 73 9.35 16.71 -9.26
CA GLN A 73 9.07 18.02 -8.67
C GLN A 73 8.44 18.94 -9.71
N SER A 74 7.34 19.61 -9.34
CA SER A 74 6.75 20.69 -10.14
C SER A 74 6.20 21.82 -9.25
N ASP A 75 6.13 23.03 -9.81
CA ASP A 75 5.43 24.15 -9.18
C ASP A 75 3.91 24.09 -9.46
N ASN A 76 3.50 23.35 -10.48
CA ASN A 76 2.11 23.06 -10.81
C ASN A 76 1.77 21.63 -10.42
N ILE A 77 0.74 21.45 -9.59
CA ILE A 77 0.31 20.11 -9.16
C ILE A 77 -0.25 19.29 -10.32
N GLN A 78 -0.81 19.92 -11.35
CA GLN A 78 -1.44 19.22 -12.47
C GLN A 78 -0.45 18.30 -13.20
N ASP A 79 0.78 18.77 -13.41
CA ASP A 79 1.84 18.00 -14.07
C ASP A 79 2.14 16.69 -13.33
N LEU A 80 1.99 16.69 -11.99
CA LEU A 80 2.18 15.51 -11.16
C LEU A 80 0.94 14.61 -11.13
N LEU A 81 -0.27 15.18 -11.23
CA LEU A 81 -1.52 14.42 -11.27
C LEU A 81 -1.65 13.60 -12.55
N ASP A 82 -1.18 14.14 -13.68
CA ASP A 82 -1.20 13.43 -14.96
C ASP A 82 -0.29 12.20 -14.90
N LEU A 83 0.91 12.32 -14.30
CA LEU A 83 1.80 11.19 -14.02
C LEU A 83 1.20 10.21 -13.03
N GLN A 84 0.65 10.70 -11.91
CA GLN A 84 0.00 9.86 -10.92
C GLN A 84 -1.13 9.03 -11.55
N TYR A 85 -1.92 9.63 -12.43
CA TYR A 85 -3.04 8.96 -13.09
C TYR A 85 -2.56 7.77 -13.92
N GLU A 86 -1.55 7.95 -14.77
CA GLU A 86 -1.03 6.85 -15.59
C GLU A 86 -0.38 5.75 -14.73
N LEU A 87 0.41 6.13 -13.71
CA LEU A 87 1.02 5.17 -12.77
C LEU A 87 -0.02 4.32 -12.03
N LEU A 88 -1.11 4.93 -11.56
CA LEU A 88 -2.18 4.24 -10.83
C LEU A 88 -3.07 3.40 -11.76
N LYS A 89 -3.38 3.90 -12.96
CA LYS A 89 -4.18 3.20 -13.97
C LYS A 89 -3.57 1.86 -14.36
N TYR A 90 -2.25 1.83 -14.56
CA TYR A 90 -1.51 0.61 -14.91
C TYR A 90 -0.93 -0.13 -13.70
N ARG A 91 -1.11 0.40 -12.47
CA ARG A 91 -0.62 -0.16 -11.20
C ARG A 91 0.89 -0.43 -11.22
N LEU A 92 1.66 0.54 -11.71
CA LEU A 92 3.10 0.38 -11.97
C LEU A 92 3.96 0.53 -10.71
N CYS A 93 3.45 1.10 -9.63
CA CYS A 93 4.17 1.36 -8.38
C CYS A 93 3.50 0.70 -7.16
N ASP A 94 4.29 0.35 -6.15
CA ASP A 94 3.80 -0.18 -4.88
C ASP A 94 3.33 0.94 -3.93
N GLU A 95 4.07 2.05 -3.92
CA GLU A 95 3.78 3.24 -3.10
C GLU A 95 3.84 4.48 -3.99
N LEU A 96 2.89 5.39 -3.80
CA LEU A 96 2.83 6.67 -4.50
C LEU A 96 2.13 7.70 -3.63
N PHE A 97 2.75 8.86 -3.47
CA PHE A 97 2.16 9.98 -2.76
C PHE A 97 2.71 11.32 -3.28
N ILE A 98 1.92 12.38 -3.05
CA ILE A 98 2.30 13.76 -3.39
C ILE A 98 2.29 14.58 -2.11
N LEU A 99 3.36 15.33 -1.88
CA LEU A 99 3.49 16.26 -0.76
C LEU A 99 3.86 17.65 -1.29
N ASN A 100 3.49 18.69 -0.54
CA ASN A 100 4.10 20.00 -0.74
C ASN A 100 5.56 19.99 -0.20
N ASN A 101 6.35 20.97 -0.61
CA ASN A 101 7.76 21.11 -0.19
C ASN A 101 7.93 21.13 1.35
N LEU A 102 7.08 21.84 2.08
CA LEU A 102 7.16 21.91 3.54
C LEU A 102 6.96 20.54 4.20
N ASN A 103 5.90 19.81 3.81
CA ASN A 103 5.58 18.50 4.36
C ASN A 103 6.69 17.49 4.04
N LEU A 104 7.24 17.53 2.82
CA LEU A 104 8.38 16.68 2.45
C LEU A 104 9.62 17.03 3.29
N ALA A 105 9.90 18.32 3.47
CA ALA A 105 11.04 18.76 4.27
C ALA A 105 10.91 18.34 5.74
N CYS A 106 9.73 18.50 6.34
CA CYS A 106 9.45 18.05 7.71
C CYS A 106 9.51 16.52 7.88
N LEU A 107 9.27 15.75 6.81
CA LEU A 107 9.40 14.30 6.83
C LEU A 107 10.87 13.86 6.83
N LEU A 108 11.73 14.62 6.14
CA LEU A 108 13.15 14.30 5.96
C LEU A 108 14.07 14.90 7.02
N LYS A 109 13.67 16.01 7.65
CA LYS A 109 14.49 16.81 8.57
C LYS A 109 13.72 17.12 9.85
N GLN A 110 14.42 17.19 10.97
CA GLN A 110 13.83 17.56 12.27
C GLN A 110 14.24 18.97 12.74
N ASN A 111 15.38 19.46 12.27
CA ASN A 111 15.89 20.78 12.65
C ASN A 111 15.18 21.88 11.84
N PRO A 112 14.66 22.96 12.47
CA PRO A 112 13.95 24.02 11.77
C PRO A 112 14.76 24.75 10.69
N GLN A 113 16.06 24.98 10.91
CA GLN A 113 16.93 25.62 9.94
C GLN A 113 17.12 24.74 8.70
N GLU A 114 17.40 23.44 8.89
CA GLU A 114 17.52 22.48 7.79
C GLU A 114 16.21 22.29 7.01
N ILE A 115 15.07 22.32 7.71
CA ILE A 115 13.75 22.28 7.07
C ILE A 115 13.58 23.51 6.17
N SER A 116 13.85 24.71 6.68
CA SER A 116 13.71 25.95 5.90
C SER A 116 14.64 25.98 4.69
N GLU A 117 15.87 25.49 4.82
CA GLU A 117 16.81 25.37 3.72
C GLU A 117 16.30 24.39 2.66
N LEU A 118 15.82 23.21 3.07
CA LEU A 118 15.30 22.21 2.16
C LEU A 118 14.03 22.68 1.44
N VAL A 119 13.14 23.40 2.13
CA VAL A 119 11.96 24.02 1.52
C VAL A 119 12.35 24.98 0.38
N GLY A 120 13.43 25.74 0.55
CA GLY A 120 13.96 26.64 -0.48
C GLY A 120 14.55 25.92 -1.70
N ASN A 121 14.95 24.66 -1.56
CA ASN A 121 15.56 23.84 -2.62
C ASN A 121 14.56 22.93 -3.34
N LEU A 122 13.32 22.82 -2.85
CA LEU A 122 12.27 21.98 -3.43
C LEU A 122 11.26 22.84 -4.19
N LYS A 123 10.79 22.35 -5.36
CA LYS A 123 9.60 22.94 -5.98
C LYS A 123 8.37 22.73 -5.11
N ARG A 124 7.32 23.53 -5.35
CA ARG A 124 6.11 23.55 -4.52
C ARG A 124 5.50 22.18 -4.26
N TRP A 125 5.47 21.31 -5.27
CA TRP A 125 4.88 19.98 -5.21
C TRP A 125 5.89 18.89 -5.57
N ASN A 126 5.80 17.78 -4.85
CA ASN A 126 6.75 16.68 -4.90
C ASN A 126 5.99 15.36 -4.96
N LEU A 127 6.09 14.66 -6.09
CA LEU A 127 5.56 13.31 -6.26
C LEU A 127 6.68 12.32 -5.97
N ILE A 128 6.42 11.37 -5.08
CA ILE A 128 7.31 10.26 -4.77
C ILE A 128 6.59 8.97 -5.11
N TYR A 129 7.24 8.09 -5.85
CA TYR A 129 6.77 6.73 -6.06
C TYR A 129 7.90 5.72 -5.87
N ILE A 130 7.52 4.50 -5.47
CA ILE A 130 8.45 3.42 -5.15
C ILE A 130 8.12 2.20 -5.99
N LEU A 131 9.15 1.64 -6.62
CA LEU A 131 9.09 0.36 -7.30
C LEU A 131 9.77 -0.69 -6.43
N SER A 132 9.05 -1.77 -6.09
CA SER A 132 9.58 -2.85 -5.26
C SER A 132 9.67 -4.18 -6.01
N GLY A 133 10.85 -4.79 -5.95
CA GLY A 133 11.12 -6.13 -6.45
C GLY A 133 11.08 -7.14 -5.31
N ARG A 134 10.45 -8.30 -5.56
CA ARG A 134 10.31 -9.39 -4.58
C ARG A 134 10.75 -10.72 -5.18
N GLY A 135 11.41 -11.55 -4.39
CA GLY A 135 11.82 -12.89 -4.80
C GLY A 135 12.93 -12.94 -5.87
N PRO A 136 13.06 -14.07 -6.60
CA PRO A 136 14.19 -14.29 -7.52
C PRO A 136 14.27 -13.32 -8.70
N LEU A 137 13.13 -12.85 -9.21
CA LEU A 137 13.03 -11.96 -10.37
C LEU A 137 12.85 -10.49 -9.97
N ALA A 138 13.30 -10.11 -8.76
CA ALA A 138 13.08 -8.79 -8.22
C ALA A 138 13.68 -7.68 -9.09
N LYS A 139 14.90 -7.88 -9.61
CA LYS A 139 15.59 -6.91 -10.47
C LYS A 139 14.92 -6.79 -11.83
N ASP A 140 14.57 -7.93 -12.42
CA ASP A 140 13.91 -7.97 -13.74
C ASP A 140 12.54 -7.30 -13.69
N LYS A 141 11.78 -7.53 -12.61
CA LYS A 141 10.49 -6.85 -12.39
C LYS A 141 10.66 -5.33 -12.32
N ILE A 142 11.64 -4.83 -11.56
CA ILE A 142 11.90 -3.38 -11.49
C ILE A 142 12.28 -2.85 -12.87
N SER A 143 13.18 -3.52 -13.60
CA SER A 143 13.62 -3.07 -14.92
C SER A 143 12.47 -3.03 -15.94
N TYR A 144 11.56 -4.00 -15.88
CA TYR A 144 10.36 -4.03 -16.71
C TYR A 144 9.44 -2.84 -16.40
N LEU A 145 9.17 -2.59 -15.11
CA LEU A 145 8.34 -1.44 -14.67
C LEU A 145 8.97 -0.09 -15.01
N GLU A 146 10.30 0.02 -14.93
CA GLU A 146 11.03 1.22 -15.37
C GLU A 146 10.82 1.45 -16.87
N GLY A 147 10.90 0.40 -17.69
CA GLY A 147 10.63 0.48 -19.13
C GLY A 147 9.23 0.99 -19.44
N ASP A 148 8.19 0.39 -18.82
CA ASP A 148 6.80 0.82 -19.00
C ASP A 148 6.59 2.31 -18.60
N ILE A 149 7.24 2.75 -17.52
CA ILE A 149 7.16 4.15 -17.07
C ILE A 149 7.88 5.09 -18.03
N ASP A 150 9.02 4.69 -18.56
CA ASP A 150 9.79 5.52 -19.49
C ASP A 150 9.08 5.65 -20.85
N GLU A 151 8.37 4.61 -21.30
CA GLU A 151 7.47 4.69 -22.45
C GLU A 151 6.32 5.69 -22.20
N ILE A 152 5.68 5.64 -21.03
CA ILE A 152 4.62 6.58 -20.64
C ILE A 152 5.12 8.04 -20.67
N LYS A 153 6.35 8.29 -20.21
CA LYS A 153 6.98 9.62 -20.31
C LYS A 153 7.26 10.01 -21.76
N ALA A 154 7.79 9.09 -22.56
CA ALA A 154 8.17 9.35 -23.95
C ALA A 154 6.97 9.62 -24.88
N GLU A 155 5.80 9.04 -24.59
CA GLU A 155 4.55 9.31 -25.32
C GLU A 155 4.03 10.76 -25.14
N GLY A 156 4.74 11.61 -24.39
CA GLY A 156 4.43 13.04 -24.27
C GLY A 156 3.17 13.33 -23.46
N ARG A 157 2.64 12.34 -22.73
CA ARG A 157 1.50 12.55 -21.83
C ARG A 157 1.86 13.29 -20.56
N ILE A 158 3.16 13.40 -20.26
CA ILE A 158 3.70 14.03 -19.05
C ILE A 158 5.05 14.65 -19.43
N GLN A 159 5.14 15.98 -19.42
CA GLN A 159 6.44 16.67 -19.45
C GLN A 159 6.91 16.85 -18.01
N ALA A 160 8.07 16.27 -17.67
CA ALA A 160 8.80 16.56 -16.44
C ALA A 160 9.70 17.78 -16.61
#